data_AF-A0A1F3IZG6-F1
#
_entry.id   AF-A0A1F3IZG6-F1
#
_cell.length_a   1.000
_cell.length_b   1.000
_cell.length_c   1.000
_cell.angle_alpha   90.00
_cell.angle_beta   90.00
_cell.angle_gamma   90.00
#
_symmetry.space_group_name_H-M   'P 1'
#
loop_
_entity.id
_entity.type
_entity.pdbx_description
1 polymer ?
#
loop_
_entity_poly.entity_id
_entity_poly.type
_entity_poly.pdbx_seq_one_letter_code
_entity_poly.pdbx_strand_id
1 'polypeptide(L)'
;MADNDESNFKLKKDFGISDFFVDFLGALIPGLLFGVTLLITCGSSLAYLIHQFRVIILINKCNSDIDTIGIISSISKGIGSFSWYLVVLVLISSYVLGQFLYRKDPNKADTASLIRIWKDMPLGQKETWVERVTENDNKDFKASYPYKYLKEYLKARKFDYLAQFIPWEGNEKDIGAKSTQFINSLKIRIQFFHPDKMGDIIKNEAHSRLMGSIWHLLRYMKYISSICLVTNILIFSLELFWPTWTSLYLIVPSLLSSLVLLFATMGKREIEKFIHFQRVREIFYVLETAYIASINEKKIFNKKNATER
;
A
#
# COMPACT_ATOMS: atom_id res chain seq x y z
N MET A 1 -15.27 44.50 -1.96
CA MET A 1 -14.12 43.91 -1.25
C MET A 1 -14.53 42.87 -0.20
N ALA A 2 -15.76 42.88 0.34
CA ALA A 2 -16.23 41.86 1.28
C ALA A 2 -16.61 40.49 0.66
N ASP A 3 -16.99 40.43 -0.63
CA ASP A 3 -17.38 39.17 -1.28
C ASP A 3 -16.25 38.16 -1.53
N ASN A 4 -14.97 38.60 -1.47
CA ASN A 4 -13.83 37.70 -1.65
C ASN A 4 -13.49 36.90 -0.39
N ASP A 5 -13.94 37.30 0.80
CA ASP A 5 -13.61 36.59 2.03
C ASP A 5 -14.51 35.36 2.25
N GLU A 6 -15.77 35.42 1.81
CA GLU A 6 -16.72 34.32 1.99
C GLU A 6 -16.43 33.12 1.06
N SER A 7 -15.93 33.39 -0.15
CA SER A 7 -15.50 32.35 -1.10
C SER A 7 -14.24 31.61 -0.62
N ASN A 8 -13.28 32.35 -0.05
CA ASN A 8 -12.07 31.77 0.55
C ASN A 8 -12.38 30.92 1.80
N PHE A 9 -13.37 31.31 2.60
CA PHE A 9 -13.76 30.53 3.78
C PHE A 9 -14.45 29.21 3.43
N LYS A 10 -15.33 29.20 2.41
CA LYS A 10 -15.97 27.96 1.92
C LYS A 10 -14.95 26.97 1.37
N LEU A 11 -14.01 27.44 0.55
CA LEU A 11 -12.92 26.62 0.01
C LEU A 11 -12.13 25.91 1.11
N LYS A 12 -11.79 26.62 2.19
CA LYS A 12 -11.01 26.05 3.30
C LYS A 12 -11.73 24.93 4.06
N LYS A 13 -13.07 24.93 4.11
CA LYS A 13 -13.87 23.92 4.82
C LYS A 13 -13.96 22.60 4.04
N ASP A 14 -14.06 22.68 2.71
CA ASP A 14 -14.20 21.49 1.85
C ASP A 14 -12.90 20.66 1.77
N PHE A 15 -11.74 21.31 1.87
CA PHE A 15 -10.43 20.64 1.93
C PHE A 15 -10.31 19.67 3.12
N GLY A 16 -10.78 20.08 4.30
CA GLY A 16 -10.63 19.25 5.51
C GLY A 16 -11.39 17.93 5.46
N ILE A 17 -12.55 17.89 4.80
CA ILE A 17 -13.37 16.69 4.69
C ILE A 17 -12.77 15.71 3.67
N SER A 18 -12.34 16.21 2.51
CA SER A 18 -11.71 15.38 1.48
C SER A 18 -10.44 14.69 2.02
N ASP A 19 -9.57 15.44 2.69
CA ASP A 19 -8.32 14.91 3.25
C ASP A 19 -8.59 13.83 4.29
N PHE A 20 -9.58 14.06 5.16
CA PHE A 20 -10.03 13.06 6.13
C PHE A 20 -10.51 11.78 5.45
N PHE A 21 -11.36 11.87 4.41
CA PHE A 21 -11.84 10.68 3.69
C PHE A 21 -10.71 9.93 3.00
N VAL A 22 -9.76 10.66 2.43
CA VAL A 22 -8.61 10.08 1.74
C VAL A 22 -7.73 9.27 2.71
N ASP A 23 -7.39 9.83 3.88
CA ASP A 23 -6.63 9.11 4.89
C ASP A 23 -7.45 7.99 5.55
N PHE A 24 -8.75 8.21 5.77
CA PHE A 24 -9.66 7.22 6.33
C PHE A 24 -9.78 5.99 5.42
N LEU A 25 -10.07 6.19 4.14
CA LEU A 25 -10.14 5.12 3.14
C LEU A 25 -8.76 4.49 2.89
N GLY A 26 -7.70 5.30 2.89
CA GLY A 26 -6.31 4.87 2.75
C GLY A 26 -5.90 3.83 3.80
N ALA A 27 -6.43 3.94 5.01
CA ALA A 27 -6.28 2.94 6.06
C ALA A 27 -7.34 1.84 6.00
N LEU A 28 -8.64 2.19 5.88
CA LEU A 28 -9.73 1.23 5.98
C LEU A 28 -9.66 0.13 4.91
N ILE A 29 -9.36 0.49 3.66
CA ILE A 29 -9.38 -0.45 2.52
C ILE A 29 -8.35 -1.57 2.70
N PRO A 30 -7.04 -1.30 2.92
CA PRO A 30 -6.06 -2.35 3.17
C PRO A 30 -6.42 -3.25 4.35
N GLY A 31 -6.95 -2.66 5.44
CA GLY A 31 -7.31 -3.42 6.63
C GLY A 31 -8.51 -4.34 6.42
N LEU A 32 -9.52 -3.88 5.69
CA LEU A 32 -10.69 -4.70 5.34
C LEU A 32 -10.28 -5.85 4.43
N LEU A 33 -9.47 -5.58 3.40
CA LEU A 33 -8.92 -6.61 2.53
C LEU A 33 -8.09 -7.63 3.31
N PHE A 34 -7.28 -7.18 4.28
CA PHE A 34 -6.53 -8.07 5.17
C PHE A 34 -7.45 -8.96 6.01
N GLY A 35 -8.45 -8.37 6.66
CA GLY A 35 -9.40 -9.09 7.52
C GLY A 35 -10.20 -10.14 6.75
N VAL A 36 -10.71 -9.78 5.58
CA VAL A 36 -11.42 -10.70 4.67
C VAL A 36 -10.50 -11.83 4.24
N THR A 37 -9.26 -11.52 3.87
CA THR A 37 -8.30 -12.55 3.48
C THR A 37 -8.01 -13.51 4.62
N LEU A 38 -7.74 -12.99 5.82
CA LEU A 38 -7.47 -13.79 7.01
C LEU A 38 -8.67 -14.69 7.34
N LEU A 39 -9.89 -14.17 7.25
CA LEU A 39 -11.10 -14.96 7.45
C LEU A 39 -11.22 -16.09 6.41
N ILE A 40 -10.98 -15.79 5.14
CA ILE A 40 -11.05 -16.80 4.06
C ILE A 40 -9.97 -17.86 4.23
N THR A 41 -8.71 -17.49 4.45
CA THR A 41 -7.61 -18.47 4.51
C THR A 41 -7.50 -19.13 5.87
N CYS A 42 -7.33 -18.35 6.94
CA CYS A 42 -7.13 -18.89 8.28
C CYS A 42 -8.44 -19.45 8.83
N GLY A 43 -9.58 -18.81 8.57
CA GLY A 43 -10.88 -19.33 9.00
C GLY A 43 -11.22 -20.65 8.35
N SER A 44 -11.00 -20.81 7.04
CA SER A 44 -11.22 -22.10 6.36
C SER A 44 -10.26 -23.18 6.83
N SER A 45 -8.96 -22.88 6.97
CA SER A 45 -7.97 -23.83 7.51
C SER A 45 -8.26 -24.23 8.97
N LEU A 46 -8.72 -23.29 9.80
CA LEU A 46 -9.06 -23.58 11.20
C LEU A 46 -10.34 -24.42 11.29
N ALA A 47 -11.38 -24.08 10.54
CA ALA A 47 -12.60 -24.88 10.46
C ALA A 47 -12.28 -26.32 10.01
N TYR A 48 -11.36 -26.44 9.05
CA TYR A 48 -10.87 -27.72 8.57
C TYR A 48 -10.13 -28.51 9.65
N LEU A 49 -9.19 -27.88 10.36
CA LEU A 49 -8.47 -28.49 11.48
C LEU A 49 -9.42 -28.93 12.60
N ILE A 50 -10.40 -28.12 12.96
CA ILE A 50 -11.42 -28.47 13.98
C ILE A 50 -12.23 -29.69 13.54
N HIS A 51 -12.62 -29.75 12.27
CA HIS A 51 -13.32 -30.90 11.71
C HIS A 51 -12.47 -32.18 11.84
N GLN A 52 -11.18 -32.12 11.50
CA GLN A 52 -10.28 -33.28 11.61
C GLN A 52 -10.09 -33.75 13.04
N PHE A 53 -9.85 -32.83 13.98
CA PHE A 53 -9.77 -33.18 15.40
C PHE A 53 -11.04 -33.87 15.89
N ARG A 54 -12.21 -33.45 15.42
CA ARG A 54 -13.48 -34.09 15.77
C ARG A 54 -13.60 -35.49 15.20
N VAL A 55 -13.26 -35.69 13.93
CA VAL A 55 -13.27 -37.02 13.30
C VAL A 55 -12.37 -37.98 14.08
N ILE A 56 -11.16 -37.55 14.44
CA ILE A 56 -10.22 -38.36 15.25
C ILE A 56 -10.82 -38.70 16.63
N ILE A 57 -11.44 -37.73 17.32
CA ILE A 57 -12.08 -37.96 18.62
C ILE A 57 -13.27 -38.93 18.48
N LEU A 58 -14.08 -38.80 17.43
CA LEU A 58 -15.24 -39.67 17.17
C LEU A 58 -14.84 -41.10 16.85
N ILE A 59 -13.79 -41.30 16.04
CA ILE A 59 -13.23 -42.64 15.79
C ILE A 59 -12.78 -43.29 17.11
N ASN A 60 -12.22 -42.51 18.03
CA ASN A 60 -11.78 -43.01 19.34
C ASN A 60 -12.91 -43.19 20.36
N LYS A 61 -14.00 -42.41 20.26
CA LYS A 61 -15.21 -42.53 21.09
C LYS A 61 -16.32 -43.23 20.31
N CYS A 62 -16.24 -44.55 20.25
CA CYS A 62 -17.30 -45.40 19.73
C CYS A 62 -18.66 -45.04 20.38
N ASN A 63 -19.67 -44.70 19.57
CA ASN A 63 -21.11 -44.57 19.89
C ASN A 63 -21.67 -43.31 20.60
N SER A 64 -21.20 -42.08 20.31
CA SER A 64 -22.05 -40.91 20.55
C SER A 64 -22.27 -40.11 19.27
N ASP A 65 -23.51 -40.13 18.76
CA ASP A 65 -23.99 -39.23 17.71
C ASP A 65 -23.86 -37.78 18.20
N ILE A 66 -22.76 -37.12 17.81
CA ILE A 66 -22.58 -35.70 18.04
C ILE A 66 -23.29 -34.96 16.91
N ASP A 67 -24.33 -34.19 17.27
CA ASP A 67 -25.14 -33.39 16.35
C ASP A 67 -24.32 -32.24 15.72
N THR A 68 -23.66 -32.55 14.61
CA THR A 68 -22.89 -31.59 13.79
C THR A 68 -23.78 -30.47 13.24
N ILE A 69 -25.03 -30.79 12.92
CA ILE A 69 -26.04 -29.83 12.46
C ILE A 69 -26.38 -28.86 13.59
N GLY A 70 -26.50 -29.34 14.83
CA GLY A 70 -26.72 -28.53 16.02
C GLY A 70 -25.64 -27.46 16.23
N ILE A 71 -24.38 -27.79 15.99
CA ILE A 71 -23.26 -26.86 16.17
C ILE A 71 -23.20 -25.82 15.04
N ILE A 72 -23.37 -26.24 13.78
CA ILE A 72 -23.45 -25.30 12.65
C ILE A 72 -24.66 -24.38 12.84
N SER A 73 -25.78 -24.91 13.32
CA SER A 73 -26.97 -24.10 13.64
C SER A 73 -26.74 -23.16 14.81
N SER A 74 -25.91 -23.52 15.79
CA SER A 74 -25.56 -22.64 16.92
C SER A 74 -24.64 -21.51 16.48
N ILE A 75 -23.69 -21.80 15.59
CA ILE A 75 -22.83 -20.79 14.97
C ILE A 75 -23.68 -19.87 14.07
N SER A 76 -24.59 -20.42 13.25
CA SER A 76 -25.43 -19.62 12.37
C SER A 76 -26.44 -18.76 13.15
N LYS A 77 -27.02 -19.27 14.24
CA LYS A 77 -27.86 -18.50 15.17
C LYS A 77 -27.06 -17.41 15.89
N GLY A 78 -25.82 -17.71 16.28
CA GLY A 78 -24.89 -16.74 16.86
C GLY A 78 -24.58 -15.60 15.89
N ILE A 79 -24.28 -15.93 14.63
CA ILE A 79 -24.02 -14.94 13.57
C ILE A 79 -25.29 -14.13 13.26
N GLY A 80 -26.45 -14.78 13.15
CA GLY A 80 -27.73 -14.12 12.87
C GLY A 80 -28.18 -13.15 13.97
N SER A 81 -27.78 -13.38 15.21
CA SER A 81 -28.09 -12.51 16.35
C SER A 81 -27.13 -11.32 16.49
N PHE A 82 -26.05 -11.27 15.70
CA PHE A 82 -24.91 -10.34 15.86
C PHE A 82 -24.85 -9.21 14.81
N SER A 83 -26.00 -8.67 14.42
CA SER A 83 -26.17 -8.05 13.09
C SER A 83 -25.57 -6.65 12.86
N TRP A 84 -25.11 -5.92 13.89
CA TRP A 84 -24.46 -4.60 13.65
C TRP A 84 -23.19 -4.34 14.47
N TYR A 85 -23.13 -4.80 15.74
CA TYR A 85 -21.92 -4.65 16.56
C TYR A 85 -20.70 -5.30 15.93
N LEU A 86 -20.89 -6.46 15.27
CA LEU A 86 -19.81 -7.16 14.57
C LEU A 86 -19.33 -6.35 13.36
N VAL A 87 -20.23 -5.73 12.60
CA VAL A 87 -19.86 -4.87 11.47
C VAL A 87 -19.02 -3.68 11.97
N VAL A 88 -19.45 -3.02 13.05
CA VAL A 88 -18.71 -1.92 13.66
C VAL A 88 -17.34 -2.40 14.16
N LEU A 89 -17.27 -3.55 14.83
CA LEU A 89 -16.02 -4.13 15.30
C LEU A 89 -15.06 -4.48 14.15
N VAL A 90 -15.58 -5.05 13.05
CA VAL A 90 -14.80 -5.36 11.84
C VAL A 90 -14.29 -4.07 11.20
N LEU A 91 -15.10 -3.02 11.11
CA LEU A 91 -14.68 -1.73 10.56
C LEU A 91 -13.59 -1.08 11.44
N ILE A 92 -13.75 -1.06 12.77
CA ILE A 92 -12.76 -0.53 13.70
C ILE A 92 -11.46 -1.33 13.60
N SER A 93 -11.54 -2.66 13.65
CA SER A 93 -10.36 -3.54 13.55
C SER A 93 -9.66 -3.38 12.21
N SER A 94 -10.42 -3.29 11.12
CA SER A 94 -9.90 -3.04 9.77
C SER A 94 -9.19 -1.69 9.72
N TYR A 95 -9.80 -0.63 10.24
CA TYR A 95 -9.17 0.69 10.28
C TYR A 95 -7.84 0.67 11.06
N VAL A 96 -7.81 0.02 12.23
CA VAL A 96 -6.60 -0.09 13.07
C VAL A 96 -5.50 -0.87 12.35
N LEU A 97 -5.80 -2.06 11.82
CA LEU A 97 -4.85 -2.88 11.05
C LEU A 97 -4.37 -2.15 9.79
N GLY A 98 -5.30 -1.46 9.15
CA GLY A 98 -5.07 -0.59 8.01
C GLY A 98 -4.08 0.55 8.30
N GLN A 99 -4.24 1.24 9.42
CA GLN A 99 -3.33 2.30 9.87
C GLN A 99 -1.90 1.78 10.06
N PHE A 100 -1.73 0.57 10.61
CA PHE A 100 -0.41 -0.05 10.70
C PHE A 100 0.23 -0.27 9.33
N LEU A 101 -0.54 -0.70 8.33
CA LEU A 101 -0.06 -0.90 6.97
C LEU A 101 0.19 0.42 6.23
N TYR A 102 -0.69 1.41 6.43
CA TYR A 102 -0.63 2.73 5.80
C TYR A 102 0.58 3.54 6.25
N ARG A 103 1.00 3.40 7.51
CA ARG A 103 2.17 4.09 8.08
C ARG A 103 3.49 3.38 7.83
N LYS A 104 3.49 2.20 7.18
CA LYS A 104 4.75 1.52 6.88
C LYS A 104 5.57 2.30 5.88
N ASP A 105 6.90 2.24 6.08
CA ASP A 105 7.84 2.87 5.18
C ASP A 105 7.62 2.38 3.72
N PRO A 106 7.29 3.30 2.80
CA PRO A 106 7.05 2.97 1.41
C PRO A 106 8.35 2.70 0.63
N ASN A 107 9.53 3.03 1.17
CA ASN A 107 10.81 2.83 0.48
C ASN A 107 11.05 1.37 0.06
N LYS A 108 10.50 0.40 0.81
CA LYS A 108 10.58 -1.03 0.45
C LYS A 108 9.79 -1.36 -0.81
N ALA A 109 8.59 -0.78 -0.96
CA ALA A 109 7.75 -0.97 -2.12
C ALA A 109 8.38 -0.29 -3.35
N ASP A 110 8.93 0.91 -3.16
CA ASP A 110 9.67 1.65 -4.18
C ASP A 110 10.90 0.92 -4.68
N THR A 111 11.70 0.38 -3.76
CA THR A 111 12.91 -0.36 -4.10
C THR A 111 12.55 -1.60 -4.93
N ALA A 112 11.52 -2.35 -4.52
CA ALA A 112 11.05 -3.51 -5.26
C ALA A 112 10.50 -3.13 -6.64
N SER A 113 9.78 -2.01 -6.73
CA SER A 113 9.27 -1.46 -7.98
C SER A 113 10.38 -1.05 -8.94
N LEU A 114 11.37 -0.30 -8.45
CA LEU A 114 12.49 0.14 -9.27
C LEU A 114 13.31 -1.05 -9.78
N ILE A 115 13.64 -2.02 -8.93
CA ILE A 115 14.38 -3.23 -9.36
C ILE A 115 13.62 -3.96 -10.46
N ARG A 116 12.28 -4.03 -10.38
CA ARG A 116 11.45 -4.65 -11.42
C ARG A 116 11.52 -3.83 -12.72
N ILE A 117 11.23 -2.54 -12.66
CA ILE A 117 11.25 -1.65 -13.83
C ILE A 117 12.64 -1.65 -14.49
N TRP A 118 13.71 -1.64 -13.70
CA TRP A 118 15.09 -1.62 -14.17
C TRP A 118 15.47 -2.87 -14.97
N LYS A 119 14.92 -4.04 -14.60
CA LYS A 119 15.15 -5.28 -15.35
C LYS A 119 14.54 -5.24 -16.74
N ASP A 120 13.36 -4.63 -16.86
CA ASP A 120 12.59 -4.59 -18.10
C ASP A 120 12.93 -3.36 -18.98
N MET A 121 13.76 -2.44 -18.49
CA MET A 121 14.08 -1.17 -19.17
C MET A 121 15.18 -1.31 -20.23
N PRO A 122 15.06 -0.67 -21.42
CA PRO A 122 16.13 -0.60 -22.42
C PRO A 122 17.38 0.14 -21.91
N LEU A 123 18.58 -0.27 -22.33
CA LEU A 123 19.87 0.30 -21.89
C LEU A 123 19.92 1.84 -21.96
N GLY A 124 19.51 2.47 -23.07
CA GLY A 124 19.53 3.93 -23.20
C GLY A 124 18.56 4.66 -22.26
N GLN A 125 17.48 4.01 -21.80
CA GLN A 125 16.57 4.60 -20.82
C GLN A 125 17.10 4.51 -19.38
N LYS A 126 17.93 3.50 -19.08
CA LYS A 126 18.52 3.30 -17.74
C LYS A 126 19.41 4.48 -17.32
N GLU A 127 20.18 5.02 -18.26
CA GLU A 127 21.10 6.14 -17.99
C GLU A 127 20.36 7.45 -17.66
N THR A 128 19.15 7.62 -18.20
CA THR A 128 18.36 8.84 -18.05
C THR A 128 17.30 8.73 -16.95
N TRP A 129 17.23 7.59 -16.25
CA TRP A 129 16.20 7.35 -15.24
C TRP A 129 16.48 8.09 -13.91
N VAL A 130 15.42 8.31 -13.12
CA VAL A 130 15.48 9.05 -11.83
C VAL A 130 16.37 8.38 -10.77
N GLU A 131 16.55 7.07 -10.88
CA GLU A 131 17.45 6.27 -10.05
C GLU A 131 18.23 5.32 -10.95
N ARG A 132 19.52 5.14 -10.65
CA ARG A 132 20.41 4.26 -11.40
C ARG A 132 20.86 3.11 -10.50
N VAL A 133 20.53 1.89 -10.89
CA VAL A 133 20.95 0.68 -10.17
C VAL A 133 22.25 0.17 -10.80
N THR A 134 23.37 0.22 -10.09
CA THR A 134 24.60 -0.41 -10.57
C THR A 134 24.55 -1.92 -10.33
N GLU A 135 25.26 -2.72 -11.13
CA GLU A 135 25.27 -4.19 -11.00
C GLU A 135 25.73 -4.65 -9.61
N ASN A 136 26.65 -3.89 -8.99
CA ASN A 136 27.18 -4.16 -7.66
C ASN A 136 26.16 -3.84 -6.54
N ASP A 137 25.17 -2.97 -6.79
CA ASP A 137 24.21 -2.53 -5.77
C ASP A 137 23.03 -3.49 -5.59
N ASN A 138 22.89 -4.53 -6.40
CA ASN A 138 21.66 -5.36 -6.44
C ASN A 138 21.23 -5.97 -5.09
N LYS A 139 22.13 -6.09 -4.10
CA LYS A 139 21.81 -6.59 -2.75
C LYS A 139 21.47 -5.48 -1.74
N ASP A 140 22.09 -4.32 -1.85
CA ASP A 140 21.98 -3.23 -0.85
C ASP A 140 21.32 -1.96 -1.38
N PHE A 141 20.89 -1.97 -2.65
CA PHE A 141 20.21 -0.85 -3.28
C PHE A 141 18.92 -0.50 -2.52
N LYS A 142 18.81 0.77 -2.12
CA LYS A 142 17.61 1.35 -1.49
C LYS A 142 17.19 2.57 -2.28
N ALA A 143 16.05 2.45 -2.97
CA ALA A 143 15.39 3.61 -3.55
C ALA A 143 14.93 4.50 -2.38
N SER A 144 15.31 5.77 -2.44
CA SER A 144 14.90 6.77 -1.45
C SER A 144 14.21 7.92 -2.14
N TYR A 145 13.10 8.37 -1.56
CA TYR A 145 12.36 9.54 -2.02
C TYR A 145 12.85 10.80 -1.30
N PRO A 146 13.15 11.91 -2.00
CA PRO A 146 13.13 12.09 -3.45
C PRO A 146 14.33 11.43 -4.15
N TYR A 147 14.19 11.21 -5.46
CA TYR A 147 15.15 10.44 -6.26
C TYR A 147 16.49 11.16 -6.50
N LYS A 148 17.58 10.39 -6.51
CA LYS A 148 18.96 10.88 -6.63
C LYS A 148 19.21 11.63 -7.94
N TYR A 149 18.78 11.09 -9.08
CA TYR A 149 19.03 11.65 -10.42
C TYR A 149 17.82 12.39 -10.99
N LEU A 150 16.98 12.98 -10.11
CA LEU A 150 15.76 13.67 -10.53
C LEU A 150 16.05 14.84 -11.49
N LYS A 151 17.13 15.59 -11.26
CA LYS A 151 17.50 16.76 -12.07
C LYS A 151 17.88 16.34 -13.50
N GLU A 152 18.72 15.32 -13.61
CA GLU A 152 19.18 14.73 -14.87
C GLU A 152 18.01 14.11 -15.64
N TYR A 153 17.11 13.43 -14.92
CA TYR A 153 15.87 12.90 -15.50
C TYR A 153 15.02 14.00 -16.14
N LEU A 154 14.81 15.12 -15.44
CA LEU A 154 14.05 16.26 -15.96
C LEU A 154 14.71 16.87 -17.19
N LYS A 155 16.04 17.07 -17.17
CA LYS A 155 16.81 17.57 -18.33
C LYS A 155 16.71 16.62 -19.53
N ALA A 156 16.87 15.32 -19.32
CA ALA A 156 16.76 14.31 -20.38
C ALA A 156 15.36 14.29 -21.03
N ARG A 157 14.33 14.70 -20.27
CA ARG A 157 12.95 14.86 -20.74
C ARG A 157 12.61 16.27 -21.25
N LYS A 158 13.60 17.16 -21.37
CA LYS A 158 13.47 18.56 -21.84
C LYS A 158 12.67 19.47 -20.90
N PHE A 159 12.64 19.15 -19.61
CA PHE A 159 12.06 20.00 -18.57
C PHE A 159 13.14 20.83 -17.86
N ASP A 160 13.98 21.52 -18.64
CA ASP A 160 15.11 22.31 -18.11
C ASP A 160 14.65 23.41 -17.14
N TYR A 161 13.48 24.00 -17.42
CA TYR A 161 12.87 25.02 -16.57
C TYR A 161 12.46 24.51 -15.18
N LEU A 162 12.21 23.21 -15.01
CA LEU A 162 12.00 22.60 -13.69
C LEU A 162 13.33 22.17 -13.06
N ALA A 163 14.23 21.62 -13.87
CA ALA A 163 15.51 21.10 -13.42
C ALA A 163 16.38 22.16 -12.70
N GLN A 164 16.28 23.43 -13.09
CA GLN A 164 16.98 24.54 -12.43
C GLN A 164 16.61 24.72 -10.95
N PHE A 165 15.43 24.26 -10.52
CA PHE A 165 14.98 24.38 -9.12
C PHE A 165 15.44 23.22 -8.24
N ILE A 166 16.00 22.15 -8.81
CA ILE A 166 16.50 21.01 -8.05
C ILE A 166 17.93 21.31 -7.58
N PRO A 167 18.18 21.40 -6.27
CA PRO A 167 19.46 21.86 -5.73
C PRO A 167 20.52 20.74 -5.64
N TRP A 168 20.17 19.49 -5.96
CA TRP A 168 21.10 18.37 -5.96
C TRP A 168 21.29 17.80 -7.36
N GLU A 169 22.41 17.12 -7.55
CA GLU A 169 22.75 16.32 -8.72
C GLU A 169 23.08 14.89 -8.26
N GLY A 170 23.14 13.96 -9.20
CA GLY A 170 23.48 12.56 -8.96
C GLY A 170 24.92 12.31 -8.49
N ASN A 171 25.70 13.37 -8.31
CA ASN A 171 27.09 13.31 -7.86
C ASN A 171 27.14 13.14 -6.33
N GLU A 172 28.09 12.35 -5.82
CA GLU A 172 28.19 12.05 -4.38
C GLU A 172 28.30 13.29 -3.48
N LYS A 173 28.91 14.36 -4.00
CA LYS A 173 29.12 15.64 -3.29
C LYS A 173 27.81 16.35 -2.94
N ASP A 174 26.77 16.19 -3.76
CA ASP A 174 25.51 16.94 -3.64
C ASP A 174 24.39 16.13 -2.99
N ILE A 175 24.63 14.86 -2.66
CA ILE A 175 23.62 13.98 -2.04
C ILE A 175 23.16 14.54 -0.68
N GLY A 176 24.04 15.23 0.05
CA GLY A 176 23.68 15.87 1.32
C GLY A 176 22.59 16.95 1.18
N ALA A 177 22.45 17.54 -0.01
CA ALA A 177 21.39 18.52 -0.29
C ALA A 177 20.03 17.86 -0.62
N LYS A 178 20.01 16.55 -0.91
CA LYS A 178 18.79 15.79 -1.19
C LYS A 178 17.99 15.63 0.09
N SER A 179 16.85 16.30 0.17
CA SER A 179 15.99 16.23 1.35
C SER A 179 14.53 16.12 0.98
N THR A 180 13.81 15.24 1.66
CA THR A 180 12.34 15.19 1.62
C THR A 180 11.73 16.53 2.07
N GLN A 181 12.45 17.25 2.93
CA GLN A 181 12.09 18.60 3.39
C GLN A 181 11.98 19.59 2.23
N PHE A 182 12.76 19.46 1.15
CA PHE A 182 12.64 20.33 -0.01
C PHE A 182 11.25 20.23 -0.65
N ILE A 183 10.82 19.01 -0.99
CA ILE A 183 9.48 18.79 -1.59
C ILE A 183 8.37 19.20 -0.62
N ASN A 184 8.51 18.88 0.67
CA ASN A 184 7.53 19.28 1.68
C ASN A 184 7.44 20.81 1.82
N SER A 185 8.56 21.52 1.71
CA SER A 185 8.57 22.99 1.76
C SER A 185 7.85 23.60 0.56
N LEU A 186 7.97 23.01 -0.63
CA LEU A 186 7.21 23.43 -1.81
C LEU A 186 5.71 23.19 -1.60
N LYS A 187 5.32 22.02 -1.08
CA LYS A 187 3.91 21.72 -0.75
C LYS A 187 3.32 22.76 0.21
N ILE A 188 4.03 23.12 1.27
CA ILE A 188 3.58 24.15 2.23
C ILE A 188 3.43 25.52 1.54
N ARG A 189 4.38 25.91 0.69
CA ARG A 189 4.31 27.17 -0.05
C ARG A 189 3.15 27.18 -1.04
N ILE A 190 2.94 26.09 -1.78
CA ILE A 190 1.78 25.92 -2.68
C ILE A 190 0.48 26.02 -1.89
N GLN A 191 0.37 25.32 -0.75
CA GLN A 191 -0.81 25.39 0.10
C GLN A 191 -1.11 26.82 0.58
N PHE A 192 -0.07 27.60 0.86
CA PHE A 192 -0.20 28.99 1.28
C PHE A 192 -0.64 29.93 0.15
N PHE A 193 -0.01 29.83 -1.03
CA PHE A 193 -0.27 30.77 -2.14
C PHE A 193 -1.40 30.33 -3.09
N HIS A 194 -1.59 29.02 -3.27
CA HIS A 194 -2.54 28.40 -4.19
C HIS A 194 -3.21 27.16 -3.55
N PRO A 195 -4.02 27.35 -2.48
CA PRO A 195 -4.69 26.25 -1.80
C PRO A 195 -5.62 25.46 -2.74
N ASP A 196 -6.20 26.11 -3.76
CA ASP A 196 -7.06 25.49 -4.76
C ASP A 196 -6.37 24.36 -5.55
N LYS A 197 -5.04 24.43 -5.72
CA LYS A 197 -4.25 23.40 -6.42
C LYS A 197 -3.78 22.26 -5.53
N MET A 198 -3.93 22.39 -4.21
CA MET A 198 -3.40 21.41 -3.28
C MET A 198 -4.14 20.07 -3.36
N GLY A 199 -5.43 20.07 -3.74
CA GLY A 199 -6.24 18.86 -3.80
C GLY A 199 -5.66 17.78 -4.72
N ASP A 200 -5.14 18.17 -5.89
CA ASP A 200 -4.52 17.23 -6.84
C ASP A 200 -3.18 16.67 -6.32
N ILE A 201 -2.41 17.48 -5.58
CA ILE A 201 -1.16 17.04 -4.94
C ILE A 201 -1.48 16.00 -3.86
N ILE A 202 -2.45 16.31 -2.98
CA ILE A 202 -2.88 15.41 -1.90
C ILE A 202 -3.42 14.11 -2.48
N LYS A 203 -4.25 14.18 -3.53
CA LYS A 203 -4.78 12.99 -4.20
C LYS A 203 -3.66 12.10 -4.78
N ASN A 204 -2.68 12.69 -5.45
CA ASN A 204 -1.56 11.92 -6.01
C ASN A 204 -0.69 11.27 -4.93
N GLU A 205 -0.43 11.97 -3.83
CA GLU A 205 0.28 11.45 -2.67
C GLU A 205 -0.51 10.34 -1.97
N ALA A 206 -1.82 10.50 -1.81
CA ALA A 206 -2.67 9.49 -1.21
C ALA A 206 -2.71 8.21 -2.05
N HIS A 207 -2.73 8.32 -3.37
CA HIS A 207 -2.60 7.17 -4.25
C HIS A 207 -1.25 6.46 -4.05
N SER A 208 -0.14 7.20 -3.93
CA SER A 208 1.18 6.60 -3.70
C SER A 208 1.28 5.90 -2.33
N ARG A 209 0.67 6.48 -1.29
CA ARG A 209 0.56 5.87 0.05
C ARG A 209 -0.33 4.63 0.06
N LEU A 210 -1.52 4.70 -0.56
CA LEU A 210 -2.44 3.56 -0.68
C LEU A 210 -1.79 2.40 -1.45
N MET A 211 -1.10 2.68 -2.55
CA MET A 211 -0.33 1.64 -3.27
C MET A 211 0.75 1.01 -2.38
N GLY A 212 1.47 1.82 -1.59
CA GLY A 212 2.45 1.33 -0.63
C GLY A 212 1.84 0.42 0.44
N SER A 213 0.70 0.80 1.00
CA SER A 213 0.00 0.01 2.03
C SER A 213 -0.56 -1.30 1.47
N ILE A 214 -1.13 -1.28 0.27
CA ILE A 214 -1.60 -2.48 -0.43
C ILE A 214 -0.41 -3.38 -0.80
N TRP A 215 0.75 -2.83 -1.17
CA TRP A 215 1.95 -3.65 -1.43
C TRP A 215 2.38 -4.45 -0.18
N HIS A 216 2.42 -3.81 0.99
CA HIS A 216 2.74 -4.47 2.25
C HIS A 216 1.68 -5.51 2.62
N LEU A 217 0.40 -5.17 2.43
CA LEU A 217 -0.73 -6.09 2.58
C LEU A 217 -0.53 -7.36 1.74
N LEU A 218 -0.29 -7.23 0.44
CA LEU A 218 -0.16 -8.37 -0.47
C LEU A 218 1.06 -9.24 -0.11
N ARG A 219 2.13 -8.63 0.43
CA ARG A 219 3.26 -9.40 0.99
C ARG A 219 2.83 -10.25 2.18
N TYR A 220 2.00 -9.72 3.08
CA TYR A 220 1.47 -10.48 4.21
C TYR A 220 0.46 -11.55 3.79
N MET A 221 -0.46 -11.22 2.88
CA MET A 221 -1.40 -12.18 2.31
C MET A 221 -0.66 -13.35 1.67
N LYS A 222 0.39 -13.07 0.88
CA LYS A 222 1.26 -14.11 0.32
C LYS A 222 1.83 -15.01 1.42
N TYR A 223 2.43 -14.45 2.46
CA TYR A 223 3.02 -15.24 3.55
C TYR A 223 1.99 -16.10 4.30
N ILE A 224 0.86 -15.52 4.71
CA ILE A 224 -0.21 -16.21 5.43
C ILE A 224 -0.80 -17.33 4.56
N SER A 225 -1.13 -17.03 3.31
CA SER A 225 -1.69 -18.01 2.37
C SER A 225 -0.73 -19.17 2.10
N SER A 226 0.58 -18.92 2.02
CA SER A 226 1.59 -19.99 1.90
C SER A 226 1.63 -20.88 3.14
N ILE A 227 1.56 -20.31 4.34
CA ILE A 227 1.48 -21.09 5.59
C ILE A 227 0.20 -21.93 5.61
N CYS A 228 -0.97 -21.32 5.38
CA CYS A 228 -2.24 -22.03 5.35
C CYS A 228 -2.24 -23.15 4.31
N LEU A 229 -1.69 -22.92 3.12
CA LEU A 229 -1.58 -23.93 2.07
C LEU A 229 -0.72 -25.12 2.52
N VAL A 230 0.46 -24.86 3.10
CA VAL A 230 1.34 -25.93 3.63
C VAL A 230 0.64 -26.68 4.75
N THR A 231 -0.02 -25.99 5.68
CA THR A 231 -0.80 -26.62 6.75
C THR A 231 -1.91 -27.50 6.19
N ASN A 232 -2.66 -27.03 5.19
CA ASN A 232 -3.73 -27.81 4.57
C ASN A 232 -3.19 -29.05 3.85
N ILE A 233 -2.05 -28.94 3.17
CA ILE A 233 -1.37 -30.08 2.54
C ILE A 233 -0.93 -31.10 3.59
N LEU A 234 -0.35 -30.66 4.71
CA LEU A 234 0.06 -31.56 5.79
C LEU A 234 -1.13 -32.30 6.40
N ILE A 235 -2.24 -31.60 6.66
CA ILE A 235 -3.46 -32.21 7.16
C ILE A 235 -4.02 -33.22 6.14
N PHE A 236 -4.04 -32.86 4.85
CA PHE A 236 -4.45 -33.76 3.77
C PHE A 236 -3.57 -35.02 3.70
N SER A 237 -2.25 -34.88 3.83
CA SER A 237 -1.32 -36.01 3.86
C SER A 237 -1.54 -36.93 5.06
N LEU A 238 -1.92 -36.39 6.23
CA LEU A 238 -2.28 -37.21 7.39
C LEU A 238 -3.55 -38.02 7.11
N GLU A 239 -4.53 -37.47 6.41
CA GLU A 239 -5.77 -38.20 6.09
C GLU A 239 -5.56 -39.36 5.12
N LEU A 240 -4.51 -39.32 4.28
CA LEU A 240 -4.17 -40.47 3.41
C LEU A 240 -3.91 -41.76 4.20
N PHE A 241 -3.47 -41.65 5.45
CA PHE A 241 -3.22 -42.80 6.33
C PHE A 241 -4.48 -43.27 7.08
N TRP A 242 -5.48 -42.39 7.25
CA TRP A 242 -6.77 -42.69 7.89
C TRP A 242 -7.92 -42.22 6.98
N PRO A 243 -8.17 -42.93 5.87
CA PRO A 243 -9.10 -42.46 4.85
C PRO A 243 -10.51 -42.36 5.42
N THR A 244 -10.96 -41.11 5.60
CA THR A 244 -12.36 -40.81 5.91
C THR A 244 -13.10 -40.39 4.64
N TRP A 245 -14.39 -40.66 4.56
CA TRP A 245 -15.23 -40.33 3.39
C TRP A 245 -15.39 -38.80 3.15
N THR A 246 -14.72 -37.95 3.95
CA THR A 246 -14.79 -36.49 3.88
C THR A 246 -13.79 -35.84 2.89
N SER A 247 -13.16 -36.64 2.03
CA SER A 247 -12.06 -36.24 1.14
C SER A 247 -12.35 -35.08 0.18
N LEU A 248 -13.61 -34.86 -0.21
CA LEU A 248 -14.00 -33.76 -1.10
C LEU A 248 -14.02 -32.39 -0.41
N TYR A 249 -14.34 -32.32 0.88
CA TYR A 249 -14.36 -31.05 1.63
C TYR A 249 -12.95 -30.50 1.90
N LEU A 250 -11.92 -31.33 1.77
CA LEU A 250 -10.52 -30.99 2.07
C LEU A 250 -9.87 -30.12 1.00
N ILE A 251 -10.39 -30.18 -0.23
CA ILE A 251 -9.82 -29.44 -1.37
C ILE A 251 -10.15 -27.96 -1.25
N VAL A 252 -11.29 -27.61 -0.64
CA VAL A 252 -11.79 -26.23 -0.58
C VAL A 252 -10.83 -25.28 0.14
N PRO A 253 -10.34 -25.53 1.37
CA PRO A 253 -9.40 -24.63 2.05
C PRO A 253 -8.07 -24.46 1.29
N SER A 254 -7.58 -25.53 0.67
CA SER A 254 -6.37 -25.53 -0.17
C SER A 254 -6.56 -24.69 -1.42
N LEU A 255 -7.71 -24.81 -2.08
CA LEU A 255 -8.06 -24.02 -3.26
C LEU A 255 -8.19 -22.54 -2.91
N LEU A 256 -8.89 -22.20 -1.82
CA LEU A 256 -9.05 -20.83 -1.35
C LEU A 256 -7.69 -20.18 -1.02
N SER A 257 -6.83 -20.90 -0.30
CA SER A 257 -5.47 -20.43 0.02
C SER A 257 -4.63 -20.25 -1.25
N SER A 258 -4.75 -21.15 -2.23
CA SER A 258 -4.05 -21.05 -3.51
C SER A 258 -4.51 -19.86 -4.35
N LEU A 259 -5.83 -19.60 -4.40
CA LEU A 259 -6.40 -18.44 -5.08
C LEU A 259 -5.91 -17.13 -4.46
N VAL A 260 -5.95 -17.02 -3.13
CA VAL A 260 -5.42 -15.84 -2.41
C VAL A 260 -3.93 -15.65 -2.71
N LEU A 261 -3.15 -16.73 -2.70
CA LEU A 261 -1.72 -16.68 -3.01
C LEU A 261 -1.46 -16.17 -4.44
N LEU A 262 -2.25 -16.63 -5.40
CA LEU A 262 -2.20 -16.21 -6.80
C LEU A 262 -2.55 -14.72 -6.94
N PHE A 263 -3.68 -14.27 -6.38
CA PHE A 263 -4.08 -12.87 -6.38
C PHE A 263 -3.06 -11.97 -5.70
N ALA A 264 -2.53 -12.38 -4.53
CA ALA A 264 -1.50 -11.63 -3.82
C ALA A 264 -0.23 -11.48 -4.66
N THR A 265 0.15 -12.53 -5.40
CA THR A 265 1.31 -12.51 -6.28
C THR A 265 1.09 -11.63 -7.51
N MET A 266 -0.07 -11.72 -8.15
CA MET A 266 -0.42 -10.90 -9.32
C MET A 266 -0.56 -9.43 -8.94
N GLY A 267 -1.35 -9.11 -7.92
CA GLY A 267 -1.55 -7.73 -7.46
C GLY A 267 -0.23 -7.08 -7.05
N LYS A 268 0.66 -7.82 -6.39
CA LYS A 268 1.96 -7.29 -5.98
C LYS A 268 2.81 -6.91 -7.19
N ARG A 269 2.81 -7.76 -8.24
CA ARG A 269 3.52 -7.48 -9.50
C ARG A 269 2.97 -6.23 -10.18
N GLU A 270 1.66 -6.05 -10.21
CA GLU A 270 1.05 -4.87 -10.82
C GLU A 270 1.38 -3.60 -10.02
N ILE A 271 1.27 -3.60 -8.69
CA ILE A 271 1.65 -2.43 -7.88
C ILE A 271 3.13 -2.08 -8.06
N GLU A 272 4.02 -3.07 -8.13
CA GLU A 272 5.44 -2.87 -8.42
C GLU A 272 5.70 -2.26 -9.80
N LYS A 273 4.80 -2.39 -10.77
CA LYS A 273 4.92 -1.67 -12.05
C LYS A 273 4.53 -0.21 -11.94
N PHE A 274 3.57 0.14 -11.08
CA PHE A 274 2.95 1.47 -11.07
C PHE A 274 3.48 2.43 -9.99
N ILE A 275 3.85 1.94 -8.80
CA ILE A 275 4.11 2.80 -7.63
C ILE A 275 5.23 3.83 -7.87
N HIS A 276 6.31 3.42 -8.55
CA HIS A 276 7.42 4.31 -8.86
C HIS A 276 7.01 5.43 -9.84
N PHE A 277 6.23 5.11 -10.88
CA PHE A 277 5.71 6.14 -11.80
C PHE A 277 4.78 7.11 -11.07
N GLN A 278 3.94 6.63 -10.17
CA GLN A 278 3.03 7.47 -9.40
C GLN A 278 3.81 8.47 -8.51
N ARG A 279 4.94 8.06 -7.94
CA ARG A 279 5.83 8.94 -7.17
C ARG A 279 6.60 9.94 -8.02
N VAL A 280 7.13 9.54 -9.17
CA VAL A 280 7.75 10.48 -10.12
C VAL A 280 6.72 11.52 -10.56
N ARG A 281 5.48 11.09 -10.84
CA ARG A 281 4.36 11.97 -11.15
C ARG A 281 4.02 12.91 -10.01
N GLU A 282 4.01 12.44 -8.76
CA GLU A 282 3.81 13.29 -7.58
C GLU A 282 4.85 14.43 -7.53
N ILE A 283 6.14 14.10 -7.64
CA ILE A 283 7.22 15.11 -7.63
C ILE A 283 7.06 16.08 -8.78
N PHE A 284 6.85 15.57 -9.99
CA PHE A 284 6.66 16.40 -11.18
C PHE A 284 5.50 17.38 -11.01
N TYR A 285 4.36 16.91 -10.50
CA TYR A 285 3.17 17.75 -10.29
C TYR A 285 3.40 18.83 -9.24
N VAL A 286 4.12 18.52 -8.15
CA VAL A 286 4.52 19.50 -7.14
C VAL A 286 5.44 20.56 -7.76
N LEU A 287 6.45 20.15 -8.53
CA LEU A 287 7.39 21.08 -9.17
C LEU A 287 6.71 21.98 -10.20
N GLU A 288 5.87 21.42 -11.05
CA GLU A 288 5.12 22.16 -12.07
C GLU A 288 4.16 23.17 -11.43
N THR A 289 3.43 22.75 -10.39
CA THR A 289 2.52 23.64 -9.65
C THR A 289 3.31 24.76 -8.96
N ALA A 290 4.44 24.46 -8.35
CA ALA A 290 5.32 25.47 -7.76
C ALA A 290 5.86 26.44 -8.81
N TYR A 291 6.24 25.94 -10.00
CA TYR A 291 6.71 26.76 -11.12
C TYR A 291 5.63 27.75 -11.58
N ILE A 292 4.43 27.27 -11.88
CA ILE A 292 3.30 28.12 -12.31
C ILE A 292 3.00 29.16 -11.24
N ALA A 293 2.95 28.75 -9.97
CA ALA A 293 2.71 29.65 -8.86
C ALA A 293 3.81 30.73 -8.75
N SER A 294 5.07 30.38 -9.07
CA SER A 294 6.20 31.32 -8.98
C SER A 294 6.19 32.43 -10.03
N ILE A 295 5.45 32.24 -11.14
CA ILE A 295 5.25 33.26 -12.17
C ILE A 295 4.55 34.48 -11.56
N ASN A 296 3.56 34.23 -10.70
CA ASN A 296 2.84 35.29 -9.97
C ASN A 296 3.58 35.66 -8.67
N GLU A 297 4.15 34.68 -7.98
CA GLU A 297 4.72 34.82 -6.65
C GLU A 297 6.20 34.41 -6.58
N LYS A 298 7.11 35.35 -6.86
CA LYS A 298 8.58 35.12 -6.86
C LYS A 298 9.14 34.52 -5.54
N LYS A 299 8.38 34.57 -4.45
CA LYS A 299 8.78 34.04 -3.13
C LYS A 299 8.78 32.51 -3.04
N ILE A 300 8.15 31.80 -3.99
CA ILE A 300 7.97 30.34 -3.89
C ILE A 300 9.28 29.55 -3.99
N PHE A 301 10.23 29.98 -4.81
CA PHE A 301 11.57 29.36 -4.89
C PHE A 301 12.66 30.14 -4.16
N ASN A 302 12.35 31.34 -3.65
CA ASN A 302 13.35 32.15 -2.98
C ASN A 302 13.83 31.46 -1.70
N LYS A 303 15.13 31.17 -1.68
CA LYS A 303 15.85 30.56 -0.55
C LYS A 303 16.45 31.63 0.38
N LYS A 304 16.35 32.91 0.01
CA LYS A 304 16.98 34.03 0.70
C LYS A 304 16.40 34.20 2.11
N ASN A 305 17.31 34.13 3.09
CA ASN A 305 17.24 34.61 4.48
C ASN A 305 17.10 33.58 5.62
N ALA A 306 17.60 32.35 5.45
CA ALA A 306 17.81 31.44 6.61
C ALA A 306 19.27 31.40 7.11
N THR A 307 20.23 31.95 6.36
CA THR A 307 21.67 31.99 6.71
C THR A 307 22.16 33.38 7.15
N GLU A 308 21.27 34.35 7.33
CA GLU A 308 21.57 35.68 7.90
C GLU A 308 20.94 35.86 9.31
N ARG A 309 20.66 34.77 10.03
CA ARG A 309 20.30 34.76 11.44
C ARG A 309 21.18 33.76 12.17
#